data_AF-A0AAE2W693-F1
#
_entry.id   AF-A0AAE2W693-F1
#
_cell.length_a   1.000
_cell.length_b   1.000
_cell.length_c   1.000
_cell.angle_alpha   90.00
_cell.angle_beta   90.00
_cell.angle_gamma   90.00
#
_symmetry.space_group_name_H-M   'P 1'
#
loop_
_entity.id
_entity.type
_entity.pdbx_description
1 polymer ?
#
loop_
_entity_poly.entity_id
_entity_poly.type
_entity_poly.pdbx_seq_one_letter_code
_entity_poly.pdbx_strand_id
1 'polypeptide(L)'
;MAITSSAIEEIIFRRMVMDALADNGIGAVGQIGASALAFGVAHGAWVLLGREWAIAIPVVVSTTCLGAGLAAVYLLSDRALLPAVVAHIAINLVIEPWLILSAVTRDWNPQHAKRFPPPQATSGCSPESLTNGTGLDSNTSSN
;
A
#
# COMPACT_ATOMS: atom_id res chain seq x y z
N MET A 1 15.68 13.18 -3.04
CA MET A 1 14.72 14.05 -2.33
C MET A 1 14.24 13.47 -1.00
N ALA A 2 14.46 12.18 -0.71
CA ALA A 2 13.98 11.52 0.50
C ALA A 2 14.42 12.21 1.80
N ILE A 3 15.72 12.53 1.95
CA ILE A 3 16.24 13.06 3.23
C ILE A 3 15.62 14.42 3.58
N THR A 4 15.56 15.35 2.64
CA THR A 4 15.03 16.70 2.89
C THR A 4 13.52 16.68 3.11
N SER A 5 12.77 15.87 2.35
CA SER A 5 11.31 15.72 2.56
C SER A 5 11.01 15.09 3.91
N SER A 6 11.68 13.98 4.25
CA SER A 6 11.51 13.31 5.54
C SER A 6 11.84 14.22 6.72
N ALA A 7 12.89 15.05 6.60
CA ALA A 7 13.21 16.01 7.65
C ALA A 7 12.12 17.08 7.82
N ILE A 8 11.60 17.64 6.72
CA ILE A 8 10.55 18.66 6.76
C ILE A 8 9.25 18.10 7.34
N GLU A 9 8.85 16.90 6.91
CA GLU A 9 7.63 16.25 7.41
C GLU A 9 7.70 16.02 8.92
N GLU A 10 8.82 15.52 9.45
CA GLU A 10 8.96 15.32 10.89
C GLU A 10 8.97 16.66 11.66
N ILE A 11 9.56 17.73 11.11
CA ILE A 11 9.49 19.06 11.73
C ILE A 11 8.04 19.54 11.84
N ILE A 12 7.25 19.38 10.79
CA ILE A 12 5.84 19.81 10.77
C ILE A 12 5.00 18.95 11.72
N PHE A 13 5.03 17.62 11.55
CA PHE A 13 4.10 16.73 12.25
C PHE A 13 4.51 16.40 13.68
N ARG A 14 5.81 16.36 14.01
CA ARG A 14 6.26 16.08 15.38
C ARG A 14 6.49 17.35 16.15
N ARG A 15 7.31 18.25 15.62
CA ARG A 15 7.63 19.46 16.37
C ARG A 15 6.45 20.43 16.38
N MET A 16 6.02 20.91 15.21
CA MET A 16 4.98 21.94 15.19
C MET A 16 3.63 21.41 15.69
N VAL A 17 3.15 20.28 15.18
CA VAL A 17 1.84 19.75 15.56
C VAL A 17 1.82 19.20 16.99
N MET A 18 2.77 18.35 17.39
CA MET A 18 2.71 17.76 18.74
C MET A 18 3.12 18.75 19.83
N ASP A 19 4.05 19.68 19.58
CA ASP A 19 4.36 20.72 20.57
C ASP A 19 3.18 21.70 20.69
N ALA A 20 2.54 22.11 19.59
CA ALA A 20 1.33 22.93 19.68
C ALA A 20 0.21 22.22 20.46
N LEU A 21 0.00 20.92 20.25
CA LEU A 21 -0.98 20.14 21.02
C LEU A 21 -0.56 20.04 22.50
N ALA A 22 0.73 19.88 22.79
CA ALA A 22 1.26 19.86 24.15
C ALA A 22 1.06 21.21 24.87
N ASP A 23 1.27 22.33 24.18
CA ASP A 23 1.04 23.69 24.69
C ASP A 23 -0.45 23.94 25.01
N ASN A 24 -1.36 23.24 24.33
CA ASN A 24 -2.79 23.23 24.61
C ASN A 24 -3.18 22.23 25.72
N GLY A 25 -2.21 21.60 26.39
CA GLY A 25 -2.44 20.66 27.50
C GLY A 25 -2.92 19.27 27.07
N ILE A 26 -2.84 18.93 25.78
CA ILE A 26 -3.26 17.62 25.28
C ILE A 26 -2.23 16.57 25.67
N GLY A 27 -2.67 15.45 26.26
CA GLY A 27 -1.81 14.36 26.67
C GLY A 27 -1.15 13.61 25.50
N ALA A 28 -0.13 12.80 25.80
CA ALA A 28 0.68 12.09 24.80
C ALA A 28 -0.14 11.25 23.81
N VAL A 29 -1.19 10.56 24.28
CA VAL A 29 -2.07 9.74 23.41
C VAL A 29 -2.82 10.61 22.39
N GLY A 30 -3.29 11.79 22.81
CA GLY A 30 -3.97 12.74 21.93
C GLY A 30 -3.01 13.34 20.91
N GLN A 31 -1.77 13.65 21.32
CA GLN A 31 -0.72 14.14 20.42
C GLN A 31 -0.38 13.10 19.34
N ILE A 32 -0.17 11.83 19.74
CA ILE A 32 0.11 10.73 18.81
C ILE A 32 -1.05 10.55 17.83
N GLY A 33 -2.29 10.46 18.34
CA GLY A 33 -3.47 10.24 17.50
C GLY A 33 -3.70 11.36 16.49
N ALA A 34 -3.64 12.62 16.93
CA ALA A 34 -3.84 13.77 16.06
C ALA A 34 -2.73 13.89 15.00
N SER A 35 -1.46 13.69 15.39
CA SER A 35 -0.33 13.74 14.47
C SER A 35 -0.36 12.59 13.45
N ALA A 36 -0.72 11.38 13.87
CA ALA A 36 -0.89 10.22 13.00
C ALA A 36 -2.02 10.42 11.98
N LEU A 37 -3.18 10.92 12.43
CA LEU A 37 -4.31 11.24 11.55
C LEU A 37 -3.95 12.33 10.55
N ALA A 38 -3.33 13.42 11.00
CA ALA A 38 -2.89 14.50 10.12
C ALA A 38 -1.92 14.00 9.04
N PHE A 39 -0.98 13.14 9.42
CA PHE A 39 -0.01 12.52 8.51
C PHE A 39 -0.70 11.63 7.46
N GLY A 40 -1.61 10.75 7.89
CA GLY A 40 -2.36 9.88 7.00
C GLY A 40 -3.31 10.63 6.07
N VAL A 41 -3.96 11.70 6.53
CA VAL A 41 -4.83 12.55 5.70
C VAL A 41 -4.03 13.32 4.65
N ALA A 42 -2.86 13.86 5.00
CA ALA A 42 -2.01 14.56 4.03
C ALA A 42 -1.59 13.63 2.88
N HIS A 43 -1.21 12.40 3.20
CA HIS A 43 -0.85 11.38 2.21
C HIS A 43 -2.07 10.86 1.45
N GLY A 44 -3.22 10.69 2.12
CA GLY A 44 -4.47 10.34 1.46
C GLY A 44 -4.92 11.38 0.44
N ALA A 45 -4.83 12.66 0.79
CA ALA A 45 -5.14 13.77 -0.11
C ALA A 45 -4.26 13.75 -1.36
N TRP A 46 -2.97 13.43 -1.22
CA TRP A 46 -2.08 13.23 -2.37
C TRP A 46 -2.55 12.09 -3.30
N VAL A 47 -2.91 10.92 -2.76
CA VAL A 47 -3.40 9.78 -3.57
C VAL A 47 -4.74 10.09 -4.25
N LEU A 48 -5.62 10.79 -3.54
CA LEU A 48 -6.91 11.26 -4.08
C LEU A 48 -6.72 12.19 -5.28
N LEU A 49 -5.78 13.14 -5.17
CA LEU A 49 -5.41 14.04 -6.28
C LEU A 49 -4.76 13.28 -7.44
N GLY A 50 -4.02 12.20 -7.15
CA GLY A 50 -3.48 11.27 -8.14
C GLY A 50 -4.52 10.43 -8.88
N ARG A 51 -5.79 10.43 -8.46
CA ARG A 51 -6.91 9.63 -9.01
C ARG A 51 -6.74 8.11 -8.87
N GLU A 52 -5.86 7.65 -8.00
CA GLU A 52 -5.56 6.23 -7.79
C GLU A 52 -6.37 5.63 -6.64
N TRP A 53 -7.70 5.61 -6.79
CA TRP A 53 -8.63 5.19 -5.74
C TRP A 53 -8.43 3.76 -5.23
N ALA A 54 -7.90 2.87 -6.07
CA ALA A 54 -7.67 1.47 -5.71
C ALA A 54 -6.63 1.29 -4.58
N ILE A 55 -5.70 2.25 -4.43
CA ILE A 55 -4.65 2.19 -3.40
C ILE A 55 -4.86 3.21 -2.28
N ALA A 56 -5.87 4.07 -2.36
CA ALA A 56 -6.11 5.14 -1.39
C ALA A 56 -6.29 4.61 0.04
N ILE A 57 -7.16 3.61 0.24
CA ILE A 57 -7.40 3.03 1.57
C ILE A 57 -6.14 2.40 2.16
N PRO A 58 -5.44 1.45 1.48
CA PRO A 58 -4.26 0.84 2.07
C PRO A 58 -3.14 1.85 2.33
N VAL A 59 -2.97 2.86 1.47
CA VAL A 59 -1.99 3.95 1.70
C VAL A 59 -2.35 4.77 2.93
N VAL A 60 -3.60 5.22 3.09
CA VAL A 60 -4.01 6.01 4.25
C VAL A 60 -3.85 5.23 5.55
N VAL A 61 -4.29 3.96 5.58
CA VAL A 61 -4.19 3.13 6.78
C VAL A 61 -2.73 2.89 7.15
N SER A 62 -1.89 2.47 6.20
CA SER A 62 -0.47 2.21 6.46
C SER A 62 0.29 3.46 6.90
N THR A 63 0.11 4.59 6.21
CA THR A 63 0.76 5.86 6.55
C THR A 63 0.30 6.39 7.90
N THR A 64 -0.99 6.23 8.26
CA THR A 64 -1.48 6.59 9.60
C THR A 64 -0.78 5.76 10.69
N CYS A 65 -0.68 4.44 10.51
CA CYS A 65 0.02 3.56 11.45
C CYS A 65 1.51 3.91 11.58
N LEU A 66 2.20 4.18 10.47
CA LEU A 66 3.60 4.61 10.47
C LEU A 66 3.77 5.96 11.16
N GLY A 67 2.87 6.92 10.89
CA GLY A 67 2.84 8.22 11.55
C GLY A 67 2.66 8.10 13.06
N ALA A 68 1.85 7.16 13.54
CA ALA A 68 1.72 6.87 14.97
C ALA A 68 3.01 6.31 15.57
N GLY A 69 3.70 5.41 14.86
CA GLY A 69 4.99 4.86 15.28
C GLY A 69 6.08 5.93 15.40
N LEU A 70 6.17 6.83 14.42
CA LEU A 70 7.11 7.96 14.44
C LEU A 70 6.79 8.97 15.56
N ALA A 71 5.50 9.22 15.82
CA ALA A 71 5.09 10.04 16.97
C ALA A 71 5.50 9.40 18.31
N ALA A 72 5.38 8.08 18.44
CA ALA A 72 5.85 7.36 19.62
C ALA A 72 7.39 7.46 19.76
N VAL A 73 8.15 7.31 18.66
CA VAL A 73 9.61 7.48 18.67
C VAL A 73 10.00 8.89 19.12
N TYR A 74 9.30 9.94 18.65
CA TYR A 74 9.54 11.31 19.09
C TYR A 74 9.34 11.51 20.59
N LEU A 75 8.25 10.96 21.15
CA LEU A 75 7.98 11.00 22.60
C LEU A 75 8.99 10.20 23.41
N LEU A 76 9.36 9.00 22.95
CA LEU A 76 10.36 8.14 23.60
C LEU A 76 11.78 8.72 23.54
N SER A 77 12.03 9.64 22.60
CA SER A 77 13.33 10.29 22.43
C SER A 77 13.42 11.64 23.13
N ASP A 78 12.59 11.90 24.15
CA ASP A 78 12.50 13.19 24.84
C ASP A 78 12.32 14.38 23.87
N ARG A 79 11.49 14.20 22.84
CA ARG A 79 11.24 15.19 21.77
C ARG A 79 12.48 15.50 20.91
N ALA A 80 13.46 14.61 20.85
CA ALA A 80 14.52 14.68 19.87
C ALA A 80 14.00 14.31 18.47
N LEU A 81 14.26 15.18 17.48
CA LEU A 81 13.86 14.95 16.09
C LEU A 81 14.75 13.96 15.34
N LEU A 82 16.02 13.85 15.73
CA LEU A 82 17.00 13.02 15.01
C LEU A 82 16.55 11.55 14.89
N PRO A 83 16.11 10.89 15.98
CA PRO A 83 15.66 9.49 15.92
C PRO A 83 14.42 9.30 15.03
N ALA A 84 13.49 10.25 15.05
CA ALA A 84 12.29 10.20 14.20
C ALA A 84 12.64 10.35 12.71
N VAL A 85 13.53 11.29 12.36
CA VAL A 85 14.00 11.48 10.98
C VAL A 85 14.76 10.24 10.48
N VAL A 86 15.63 9.65 11.30
CA VAL A 86 16.33 8.40 10.95
C VAL A 86 15.35 7.26 10.73
N ALA A 87 14.36 7.10 11.62
CA ALA A 87 13.32 6.09 11.47
C ALA A 87 12.50 6.30 10.19
N HIS A 88 12.14 7.54 9.87
CA HIS A 88 11.39 7.86 8.65
C HIS A 88 12.22 7.55 7.39
N ILE A 89 13.50 7.92 7.35
CA ILE A 89 14.39 7.56 6.23
C ILE A 89 14.50 6.04 6.09
N ALA A 90 14.64 5.30 7.20
CA ALA A 90 14.70 3.85 7.17
C ALA A 90 13.40 3.22 6.62
N ILE A 91 12.24 3.74 7.02
CA ILE A 91 10.93 3.33 6.48
C ILE A 91 10.88 3.57 4.97
N ASN A 92 11.30 4.74 4.49
CA ASN A 92 11.30 5.06 3.07
C ASN A 92 12.21 4.14 2.27
N LEU A 93 13.41 3.83 2.77
CA LEU A 93 14.33 2.89 2.13
C LEU A 93 13.77 1.47 2.02
N VAL A 94 12.95 1.04 2.99
CA VAL A 94 12.29 -0.27 2.95
C VAL A 94 11.09 -0.25 2.00
N ILE A 95 10.25 0.79 2.04
CA ILE A 95 8.99 0.84 1.28
C ILE A 95 9.21 1.14 -0.21
N GLU A 96 10.16 2.02 -0.57
CA GLU A 96 10.41 2.44 -1.96
C GLU A 96 10.65 1.25 -2.92
N PRO A 97 11.50 0.25 -2.62
CA PRO A 97 11.71 -0.92 -3.48
C PRO A 97 10.45 -1.75 -3.71
N TRP A 98 9.64 -1.96 -2.67
CA TRP A 98 8.43 -2.78 -2.74
C TRP A 98 7.30 -2.09 -3.51
N LEU A 99 7.17 -0.76 -3.38
CA LEU A 99 6.23 0.02 -4.18
C LEU A 99 6.57 -0.04 -5.67
N ILE A 100 7.86 0.05 -6.02
CA ILE A 100 8.29 -0.06 -7.42
C ILE A 100 8.00 -1.47 -7.96
N LEU A 101 8.32 -2.52 -7.18
CA LEU A 101 8.07 -3.90 -7.61
C LEU A 101 6.58 -4.14 -7.86
N SER A 102 5.73 -3.73 -6.93
CA SER A 102 4.28 -3.90 -7.02
C SER A 102 3.67 -3.08 -8.18
N ALA A 103 4.21 -1.90 -8.48
CA ALA A 103 3.84 -1.11 -9.66
C ALA A 103 4.18 -1.78 -10.99
N VAL A 104 5.31 -2.49 -11.03
CA VAL A 104 5.74 -3.24 -12.22
C VAL A 104 4.93 -4.53 -12.38
N THR A 105 4.71 -5.29 -11.30
CA THR A 105 3.99 -6.57 -11.36
C THR A 105 2.47 -6.40 -11.49
N ARG A 106 1.91 -5.27 -11.05
CA ARG A 106 0.46 -4.99 -11.05
C ARG A 106 -0.38 -6.07 -10.37
N ASP A 107 0.18 -6.74 -9.36
CA ASP A 107 -0.48 -7.87 -8.67
C ASP A 107 -1.79 -7.46 -7.98
N TRP A 108 -1.98 -6.17 -7.71
CA TRP A 108 -3.23 -5.61 -7.17
C TRP A 108 -4.34 -5.41 -8.21
N ASN A 109 -4.07 -5.57 -9.52
CA ASN A 109 -5.05 -5.29 -10.59
C ASN A 109 -5.88 -6.54 -10.93
N PRO A 110 -7.20 -6.55 -10.68
CA PRO A 110 -8.05 -7.70 -11.01
C PRO A 110 -8.07 -8.04 -12.50
N GLN A 111 -7.80 -7.07 -13.38
CA GLN A 111 -7.71 -7.27 -14.82
C GLN A 111 -6.41 -7.99 -15.22
N HIS A 112 -5.32 -7.79 -14.48
CA HIS A 112 -4.06 -8.52 -14.69
C HIS A 112 -4.24 -10.00 -14.34
N ALA A 113 -4.90 -10.29 -13.22
CA ALA A 113 -5.25 -11.65 -12.81
C ALA A 113 -6.19 -12.38 -13.81
N LYS A 114 -7.06 -11.63 -14.52
CA LYS A 114 -7.89 -12.19 -15.59
C LYS A 114 -7.13 -12.42 -16.89
N ARG A 115 -6.15 -11.58 -17.22
CA ARG A 115 -5.37 -11.68 -18.47
C ARG A 115 -4.23 -12.71 -18.38
N PHE A 116 -3.69 -12.94 -17.19
CA PHE A 116 -2.68 -13.94 -16.90
C PHE A 116 -3.10 -14.78 -15.69
N PRO A 117 -4.04 -15.74 -15.87
CA PRO A 117 -4.42 -16.63 -14.80
C PRO A 117 -3.19 -17.46 -14.37
N PRO A 118 -3.05 -17.79 -13.06
CA PRO A 118 -1.99 -18.67 -12.60
C PRO A 118 -2.07 -20.00 -13.37
N PRO A 119 -0.93 -20.65 -13.66
CA PRO A 119 -0.92 -21.92 -14.37
C PRO A 119 -1.81 -22.90 -13.62
N GLN A 120 -2.90 -23.31 -14.26
CA GLN A 120 -3.80 -24.28 -13.67
C GLN A 120 -2.98 -25.56 -13.47
N ALA A 121 -2.93 -26.05 -12.23
CA ALA A 121 -2.46 -27.39 -11.98
C ALA A 121 -3.30 -28.30 -12.87
N THR A 122 -2.66 -28.91 -13.86
CA THR A 122 -3.31 -29.79 -14.83
C THR A 122 -4.01 -30.89 -14.04
N SER A 123 -5.31 -30.73 -13.82
CA SER A 123 -6.19 -31.80 -13.37
C SER A 123 -5.97 -32.94 -14.33
N GLY A 124 -5.48 -34.06 -13.79
CA GLY A 124 -5.00 -35.19 -14.56
C GLY A 124 -5.98 -35.64 -15.64
N CYS A 125 -5.39 -36.02 -16.77
CA CYS A 125 -5.87 -37.00 -17.73
C CYS A 125 -7.18 -37.71 -17.32
N SER A 126 -8.33 -37.27 -17.85
CA SER A 126 -9.56 -38.07 -17.84
C SER A 126 -9.57 -39.00 -19.07
N PRO A 127 -9.78 -40.32 -18.90
CA PRO A 127 -9.77 -41.29 -19.98
C PRO A 127 -11.14 -41.34 -20.66
N GLU A 128 -11.52 -40.30 -21.42
CA GLU A 128 -12.78 -40.31 -22.18
C GLU A 128 -12.58 -40.31 -23.71
N SER A 129 -11.35 -40.55 -24.17
CA SER A 129 -10.98 -40.50 -25.60
C SER A 129 -11.16 -41.81 -26.39
N LEU A 130 -11.77 -42.87 -25.84
CA LEU A 130 -11.67 -44.21 -26.47
C LEU A 130 -12.99 -44.93 -26.83
N THR A 131 -14.15 -44.28 -26.81
CA THR A 131 -15.41 -45.01 -27.12
C THR A 131 -16.32 -44.42 -28.20
N ASN A 132 -15.97 -43.31 -28.88
CA ASN A 132 -16.84 -42.80 -29.94
C ASN A 132 -16.31 -43.11 -31.34
N GLY A 133 -16.32 -44.40 -31.68
CA GLY A 133 -16.00 -44.91 -33.01
C GLY A 133 -17.14 -45.77 -33.54
N THR A 134 -18.31 -45.18 -33.85
CA THR A 134 -19.32 -45.76 -34.75
C THR A 134 -20.37 -44.70 -35.12
N GLY A 135 -20.53 -44.40 -36.41
CA GLY A 135 -21.66 -43.60 -36.92
C GLY A 135 -21.31 -42.81 -38.18
N LEU A 136 -21.09 -43.50 -39.31
CA LEU A 136 -21.98 -43.45 -40.48
C LEU A 136 -22.19 -42.04 -41.07
N ASP A 137 -21.27 -41.74 -41.96
CA ASP A 137 -21.34 -40.83 -43.09
C ASP A 137 -22.49 -41.18 -44.04
N SER A 138 -23.49 -40.30 -44.14
CA SER A 138 -24.46 -40.30 -45.24
C SER A 138 -24.93 -38.89 -45.60
N ASN A 139 -24.41 -38.39 -46.72
CA ASN A 139 -25.04 -37.59 -47.77
C ASN A 139 -26.18 -36.61 -47.42
N THR A 140 -26.07 -35.35 -47.86
CA THR A 140 -26.60 -34.96 -49.19
C THR A 140 -26.28 -33.49 -49.51
N SER A 141 -25.64 -33.31 -50.66
CA SER A 141 -25.60 -32.09 -51.46
C SER A 141 -26.75 -32.15 -52.46
N SER A 142 -27.53 -31.07 -52.63
CA SER A 142 -28.08 -30.66 -53.94
C SER A 142 -28.88 -29.36 -53.88
N ASN A 143 -28.47 -28.46 -54.79
CA ASN A 143 -29.19 -27.41 -55.52
C ASN A 143 -29.79 -26.21 -54.77
#